data_AF-A0A7K4LTX6-F1
#
_entry.id   AF-A0A7K4LTX6-F1
#
_cell.length_a   1.000
_cell.length_b   1.000
_cell.length_c   1.000
_cell.angle_alpha   90.00
_cell.angle_beta   90.00
_cell.angle_gamma   90.00
#
_symmetry.space_group_name_H-M   'P 1'
#
loop_
_entity.id
_entity.type
_entity.pdbx_description
1 polymer ?
#
loop_
_entity_poly.entity_id
_entity_poly.type
_entity_poly.pdbx_seq_one_letter_code
_entity_poly.pdbx_strand_id
1 'polypeptide(L)' 'ISARYGAAPRLTARPRRRPQLLVLLKLDAALSPTRPWLLAAAAQLRAAGGLTLVASVVPGSFLEAPGKGRLAEQVGGGG' A
#
# COMPACT_ATOMS: atom_id res chain seq x y z
N ILE A 1 5.54 -5.86 -58.40
CA ILE A 1 6.29 -5.54 -57.15
C ILE A 1 5.27 -4.98 -56.17
N SER A 2 4.80 -5.78 -55.20
CA SER A 2 3.80 -5.37 -54.20
C SER A 2 4.42 -5.49 -52.82
N ALA A 3 4.71 -4.35 -52.19
CA ALA A 3 5.28 -4.30 -50.85
C ALA A 3 4.14 -4.48 -49.83
N ARG A 4 4.12 -5.64 -49.16
CA ARG A 4 3.26 -5.85 -47.99
C ARG A 4 3.76 -4.93 -46.88
N TYR A 5 2.91 -3.99 -46.44
CA TYR A 5 3.13 -3.27 -45.18
C TYR A 5 3.07 -4.28 -44.03
N GLY A 6 4.22 -4.82 -43.66
CA GLY A 6 4.39 -5.64 -42.46
C GLY A 6 4.06 -4.81 -41.23
N ALA A 7 3.27 -5.40 -40.34
CA ALA A 7 2.80 -4.78 -39.10
C ALA A 7 3.93 -4.05 -38.36
N ALA A 8 3.65 -2.80 -37.95
CA ALA A 8 4.56 -1.98 -37.17
C ALA A 8 5.04 -2.75 -35.92
N PRO A 9 6.34 -2.70 -35.57
CA PRO A 9 6.85 -3.38 -34.40
C PRO A 9 6.16 -2.81 -33.16
N ARG A 10 5.41 -3.66 -32.44
CA ARG A 10 4.89 -3.32 -31.12
C ARG A 10 6.09 -2.95 -30.26
N LEU A 11 6.21 -1.67 -29.89
CA LEU A 11 7.27 -1.18 -29.01
C LEU A 11 7.42 -2.18 -27.86
N THR A 12 8.61 -2.74 -27.75
CA THR A 12 9.02 -3.71 -26.73
C THR A 12 8.48 -3.27 -25.38
N ALA A 13 7.51 -4.02 -24.84
CA ALA A 13 6.87 -3.67 -23.60
C ALA A 13 7.93 -3.65 -22.50
N ARG A 14 8.37 -2.45 -22.08
CA ARG A 14 9.28 -2.33 -20.94
C ARG A 14 8.59 -2.97 -19.73
N PRO A 15 9.32 -3.73 -18.89
CA PRO A 15 8.73 -4.32 -17.70
C PRO A 15 8.15 -3.20 -16.84
N ARG A 16 6.82 -3.22 -16.66
CA ARG A 16 6.13 -2.30 -15.76
C ARG A 16 6.55 -2.67 -14.34
N ARG A 17 7.39 -1.85 -13.70
CA ARG A 17 7.69 -2.03 -12.28
C ARG A 17 6.41 -1.82 -11.49
N ARG A 18 6.03 -2.80 -10.67
CA ARG A 18 4.92 -2.69 -9.71
C ARG A 18 5.53 -2.33 -8.35
N PRO A 19 5.45 -1.07 -7.90
CA PRO A 19 6.05 -0.68 -6.64
C PRO A 19 5.40 -1.46 -5.48
N GLN A 20 6.22 -1.98 -4.57
CA GLN A 20 5.77 -2.54 -3.30
C GLN A 20 6.03 -1.47 -2.22
N LEU A 21 4.95 -0.99 -1.59
CA LEU A 21 5.01 0.12 -0.65
C LEU A 21 4.72 -0.38 0.76
N LEU A 22 5.62 -0.07 1.69
CA LEU A 22 5.38 -0.19 3.13
C LEU A 22 5.14 1.22 3.68
N VAL A 23 3.93 1.49 4.15
CA VAL A 23 3.53 2.78 4.72
C VAL A 23 3.45 2.64 6.24
N LEU A 24 4.39 3.29 6.94
CA LEU A 24 4.40 3.34 8.39
C LEU A 24 3.73 4.62 8.88
N LEU A 25 2.63 4.48 9.61
CA LEU A 25 1.91 5.58 10.20
C LEU A 25 2.24 5.70 11.69
N LYS A 26 2.65 6.90 12.09
CA LYS A 26 2.71 7.28 13.49
C LYS A 26 1.30 7.62 13.97
N LEU A 27 0.92 7.06 15.11
CA LEU A 27 -0.34 7.37 15.78
C LEU A 27 -0.11 8.39 16.89
N ASP A 28 -1.15 9.18 17.18
CA ASP A 28 -1.23 10.06 18.33
C ASP A 28 -1.81 9.34 19.57
N ALA A 29 -2.02 10.09 20.66
CA ALA A 29 -2.58 9.57 21.91
C ALA A 29 -4.02 9.05 21.76
N ALA A 30 -4.75 9.50 20.75
CA ALA A 30 -6.11 9.06 20.41
C ALA A 30 -6.12 7.95 19.34
N LEU A 31 -4.96 7.31 19.08
CA LEU A 31 -4.77 6.27 18.06
C LEU A 31 -5.10 6.74 16.63
N SER A 32 -5.01 8.05 16.38
CA SER A 32 -5.25 8.64 15.06
C SER A 32 -3.92 8.91 14.34
N PRO A 33 -3.85 8.70 13.01
CA PRO A 33 -2.61 8.91 12.26
C PRO A 33 -2.24 10.40 12.24
N THR A 34 -1.01 10.72 12.63
CA THR A 34 -0.54 12.13 12.64
C THR A 34 -0.48 12.75 11.23
N ARG A 35 -0.37 11.91 10.19
CA ARG A 35 -0.22 12.34 8.79
C ARG A 35 -1.11 11.49 7.86
N PRO A 36 -2.43 11.75 7.82
CA PRO A 36 -3.36 10.96 7.02
C PRO A 36 -3.12 11.08 5.51
N TRP A 37 -2.54 12.19 5.03
CA TRP A 37 -2.22 12.41 3.62
C TRP A 37 -1.21 11.42 3.04
N LEU A 38 -0.40 10.74 3.87
CA LEU A 38 0.52 9.69 3.41
C LEU A 38 -0.21 8.52 2.74
N LEU A 39 -1.45 8.24 3.15
CA LEU A 39 -2.27 7.21 2.52
C LEU A 39 -2.68 7.61 1.10
N ALA A 40 -3.07 8.88 0.92
CA ALA A 40 -3.40 9.42 -0.40
C ALA A 40 -2.18 9.43 -1.32
N ALA A 41 -1.02 9.85 -0.79
CA ALA A 41 0.25 9.82 -1.53
C ALA A 41 0.64 8.38 -1.93
N ALA A 42 0.49 7.40 -1.04
CA ALA A 42 0.75 5.99 -1.34
C ALA A 42 -0.19 5.43 -2.41
N ALA A 43 -1.47 5.80 -2.37
CA ALA A 43 -2.45 5.41 -3.39
C ALA A 43 -2.09 5.97 -4.77
N GLN A 44 -1.63 7.23 -4.84
CA GLN A 44 -1.16 7.86 -6.08
C GLN A 44 0.09 7.17 -6.63
N LEU A 45 1.04 6.82 -5.76
CA LEU A 45 2.29 6.13 -6.15
C LEU A 45 2.06 4.71 -6.67
N ARG A 46 1.03 4.01 -6.18
CA ARG A 46 0.68 2.65 -6.63
C ARG A 46 0.09 2.61 -8.04
N ALA A 47 -0.53 3.69 -8.52
CA ALA A 47 -1.03 3.85 -9.90
C ALA A 47 -1.69 2.57 -10.53
N ALA A 48 -2.50 1.86 -9.73
CA ALA A 48 -3.22 0.60 -10.05
C ALA A 48 -2.43 -0.73 -10.04
N GLY A 49 -1.17 -0.78 -9.61
CA GLY A 49 -0.42 -2.04 -9.53
C GLY A 49 0.60 -2.11 -8.39
N GLY A 50 0.71 -3.27 -7.74
CA GLY A 50 1.67 -3.50 -6.66
C GLY A 50 1.00 -3.70 -5.31
N LEU A 51 1.80 -4.15 -4.34
CA LEU A 51 1.38 -4.42 -2.97
C LEU A 51 1.57 -3.17 -2.11
N THR A 52 0.60 -2.84 -1.27
CA THR A 52 0.74 -1.79 -0.28
C THR A 52 0.38 -2.35 1.08
N LEU A 53 1.34 -2.33 2.00
CA LEU A 53 1.16 -2.70 3.40
C LEU A 53 1.13 -1.41 4.23
N VAL A 54 0.09 -1.23 5.02
CA VAL A 54 -0.02 -0.12 5.96
C VAL A 54 0.13 -0.69 7.36
N ALA A 55 1.07 -0.16 8.12
CA ALA A 55 1.31 -0.58 9.50
C ALA A 55 1.54 0.63 10.41
N SER A 56 1.29 0.43 11.70
CA SER A 56 1.56 1.43 12.73
C SER A 56 2.08 0.74 13.98
N VAL A 57 2.83 1.48 14.80
CA VAL A 57 3.37 0.97 16.06
C VAL A 57 2.60 1.65 17.19
N VAL A 58 1.88 0.86 18.00
CA VAL A 58 1.21 1.34 19.20
C VAL A 58 2.16 1.14 20.38
N PRO A 59 2.63 2.21 21.04
CA PRO A 59 3.52 2.08 22.20
C PRO A 59 2.76 1.50 23.40
N GLY A 60 3.33 0.49 24.05
CA GLY A 60 2.78 -0.17 25.23
C GLY A 60 3.21 -1.63 25.33
N SER A 61 2.98 -2.27 26.47
CA SER A 61 3.15 -3.71 26.63
C SER A 61 1.91 -4.45 26.10
N PHE A 62 2.11 -5.38 25.17
CA PHE A 62 1.01 -6.17 24.60
C PHE A 62 0.23 -6.95 25.68
N LEU A 63 0.91 -7.37 26.75
CA LEU A 63 0.32 -8.16 27.85
C LEU A 63 -0.48 -7.30 28.85
N GLU A 64 -0.19 -5.99 28.95
CA GLU A 64 -0.84 -5.08 29.91
C GLU A 64 -2.09 -4.40 29.34
N ALA A 65 -2.28 -4.43 28.02
CA ALA A 65 -3.45 -3.85 27.35
C ALA A 65 -4.00 -4.77 26.24
N PRO A 66 -4.50 -5.98 26.57
CA PRO A 66 -5.00 -6.95 25.59
C PRO A 66 -6.16 -6.39 24.74
N GLY A 67 -6.92 -5.41 25.25
CA GLY A 67 -7.97 -4.72 24.48
C GLY A 67 -7.44 -3.86 23.34
N LYS A 68 -6.29 -3.20 23.50
CA LYS A 68 -5.68 -2.35 22.45
C LYS A 68 -4.98 -3.19 21.38
N GLY A 69 -4.36 -4.31 21.78
CA GLY A 69 -3.77 -5.29 20.86
C GLY A 69 -4.83 -6.02 20.03
N ARG A 70 -5.95 -6.43 20.64
CA ARG A 70 -7.04 -7.16 19.96
C ARG A 70 -7.86 -6.30 19.00
N LEU A 71 -8.01 -5.00 19.29
CA LEU A 71 -8.65 -4.05 18.36
C LEU A 71 -7.83 -3.86 17.07
N ALA A 72 -6.51 -3.99 17.12
CA ALA A 72 -5.66 -3.95 15.93
C ALA A 72 -5.78 -5.21 15.06
N GLU A 73 -6.16 -6.35 15.64
CA GLU A 73 -6.37 -7.62 14.93
C GLU A 73 -7.76 -7.71 14.26
N GLN A 74 -8.81 -7.21 14.92
CA GLN A 74 -10.19 -7.37 14.44
C GLN A 74 -10.58 -6.54 13.20
N VAL A 75 -9.83 -5.49 12.86
CA VAL A 75 -10.10 -4.70 11.63
C VAL A 75 -9.59 -5.41 10.36
N GLY A 76 -8.79 -6.48 10.50
CA GLY A 76 -8.33 -7.32 9.38
C GLY A 76 -9.25 -8.51 9.04
N GLY A 77 -10.34 -8.70 9.79
CA GLY A 77 -11.26 -9.83 9.65
C GLY A 77 -12.71 -9.39 9.47
N GLY A 78 -13.00 -8.65 8.39
CA GLY A 78 -14.36 -8.37 7.94
C GLY A 78 -14.49 -8.77 6.48
N GLY A 79 -15.22 -9.85 6.21
CA GLY A 79 -15.73 -10.21 4.88
C GLY A 79 -16.85 -9.29 4.44
#